data_AF-A0AAV9ZV81-F1
#
_entry.id   AF-A0AAV9ZV81-F1
#
_cell.length_a   1.000
_cell.length_b   1.000
_cell.length_c   1.000
_cell.angle_alpha   90.00
_cell.angle_beta   90.00
_cell.angle_gamma   90.00
#
_symmetry.space_group_name_H-M   'P 1'
#
loop_
_entity.id
_entity.type
_entity.pdbx_description
1 polymer ?
#
loop_
_entity_poly.entity_id
_entity_poly.type
_entity_poly.pdbx_seq_one_letter_code
_entity_poly.pdbx_strand_id
1 'polypeptide(L)'
;MVKYLGGEGSKGNHKLKYCSDGFKVKLDSKEQVALWPQPAGIFSDGAEFHPRVFLAQVCELYTKIVVEGLKPEDFTLEQDAFYQLLGNQMVVDKETGVVMFRLFTDFSITVSDDVPKDLM
;
A
#
# COMPACT_ATOMS: atom_id res chain seq x y z
N MET A 1 1.48 -7.07 -30.09
CA MET A 1 2.78 -7.68 -29.74
C MET A 1 3.62 -6.53 -29.22
N VAL A 2 3.68 -6.27 -27.92
CA VAL A 2 4.35 -7.04 -26.84
C VAL A 2 3.37 -7.20 -25.68
N LYS A 3 3.21 -8.40 -25.11
CA LYS A 3 2.35 -8.59 -23.91
C LYS A 3 3.14 -8.71 -22.60
N TYR A 4 4.45 -8.97 -22.67
CA TYR A 4 5.31 -9.15 -21.50
C TYR A 4 6.72 -8.66 -21.82
N LEU A 5 7.29 -7.82 -20.95
CA LEU A 5 8.72 -7.49 -21.00
C LEU A 5 9.51 -8.77 -20.73
N GLY A 6 10.20 -9.31 -21.75
CA GLY A 6 11.12 -10.44 -21.58
C GLY A 6 10.52 -11.85 -21.63
N GLY A 7 9.28 -12.03 -22.11
CA GLY A 7 8.67 -13.36 -22.29
C GLY A 7 8.04 -13.94 -21.01
N GLU A 8 7.45 -15.13 -21.08
CA GLU A 8 6.79 -15.81 -19.96
C GLU A 8 7.81 -16.19 -18.85
N GLY A 9 7.51 -15.88 -17.59
CA GLY A 9 8.40 -16.14 -16.46
C GLY A 9 9.57 -15.15 -16.28
N SER A 10 9.64 -14.05 -17.04
CA SER A 10 10.65 -13.02 -16.84
C SER A 10 10.52 -12.37 -15.45
N LYS A 11 11.64 -11.92 -14.87
CA LYS A 11 11.65 -11.19 -13.59
C LYS A 11 10.83 -9.90 -13.61
N GLY A 12 10.55 -9.35 -14.80
CA GLY A 12 9.75 -8.14 -14.98
C GLY A 12 8.24 -8.40 -15.05
N ASN A 13 7.82 -9.66 -15.12
CA ASN A 13 6.41 -10.01 -15.05
C ASN A 13 6.01 -10.17 -13.57
N HIS A 14 4.96 -9.47 -13.16
CA HIS A 14 4.34 -9.75 -11.88
C HIS A 14 3.77 -11.19 -11.90
N LYS A 15 3.81 -11.86 -10.73
CA LYS A 15 3.31 -13.23 -10.59
C LYS A 15 1.79 -13.28 -10.88
N LEU A 16 1.31 -14.42 -11.37
CA LEU A 16 -0.13 -14.67 -11.54
C LEU A 16 -0.82 -14.52 -10.17
N LYS A 17 -1.93 -13.76 -10.11
CA LYS A 17 -2.73 -13.37 -8.90
C LYS A 17 -2.30 -12.10 -8.17
N TYR A 18 -1.29 -11.38 -8.66
CA TYR A 18 -0.81 -10.14 -8.06
C TYR A 18 -0.83 -9.02 -9.07
N CYS A 19 -1.01 -7.80 -8.59
CA CYS A 19 -0.85 -6.60 -9.39
C CYS A 19 0.63 -6.21 -9.51
N SER A 20 0.96 -5.27 -10.41
CA SER A 20 2.34 -4.80 -10.61
C SER A 20 2.94 -4.07 -9.40
N ASP A 21 2.08 -3.60 -8.49
CA ASP A 21 2.42 -2.94 -7.23
C ASP A 21 2.67 -3.94 -6.08
N GLY A 22 2.58 -5.25 -6.35
CA GLY A 22 2.76 -6.30 -5.35
C GLY A 22 1.52 -6.63 -4.52
N PHE A 23 0.37 -5.96 -4.74
CA PHE A 23 -0.87 -6.27 -4.02
C PHE A 23 -1.55 -7.53 -4.58
N LYS A 24 -2.26 -8.28 -3.72
CA LYS A 24 -2.99 -9.50 -4.11
C LYS A 24 -4.33 -9.14 -4.74
N VAL A 25 -4.62 -9.68 -5.94
CA VAL A 25 -5.86 -9.40 -6.70
C VAL A 25 -7.11 -9.92 -5.97
N LYS A 26 -6.95 -10.91 -5.08
CA LYS A 26 -8.03 -11.48 -4.26
C LYS A 26 -7.51 -11.94 -2.91
N LEU A 27 -8.13 -11.49 -1.84
CA LEU A 27 -7.84 -11.91 -0.46
C LEU A 27 -8.65 -13.15 -0.08
N ASP A 28 -8.04 -14.03 0.70
CA ASP A 28 -8.66 -15.23 1.26
C ASP A 28 -9.61 -14.85 2.40
N SER A 29 -9.27 -13.79 3.16
CA SER A 29 -10.12 -13.15 4.17
C SER A 29 -11.43 -12.56 3.63
N LYS A 30 -11.57 -12.44 2.30
CA LYS A 30 -12.67 -11.72 1.61
C LYS A 30 -12.77 -10.24 2.00
N GLU A 31 -11.72 -9.67 2.60
CA GLU A 31 -11.60 -8.23 2.79
C GLU A 31 -11.57 -7.51 1.43
N GLN A 32 -11.99 -6.26 1.41
CA GLN A 32 -11.92 -5.43 0.20
C GLN A 32 -10.45 -5.21 -0.17
N VAL A 33 -10.07 -5.55 -1.40
CA VAL A 33 -8.70 -5.33 -1.90
C VAL A 33 -8.40 -3.84 -2.05
N ALA A 34 -7.14 -3.46 -1.88
CA ALA A 34 -6.67 -2.13 -2.24
C ALA A 34 -6.85 -1.89 -3.75
N LEU A 35 -7.17 -0.65 -4.13
CA LEU A 35 -7.27 -0.28 -5.53
C LEU A 35 -5.90 -0.24 -6.18
N TRP A 36 -5.82 -0.60 -7.46
CA TRP A 36 -4.59 -0.47 -8.23
C TRP A 36 -4.55 0.90 -8.94
N PRO A 37 -3.38 1.55 -9.07
CA PRO A 37 -2.07 1.15 -8.54
C PRO A 37 -1.81 1.65 -7.12
N GLN A 38 -1.18 0.84 -6.28
CA GLN A 38 -0.59 1.29 -5.02
C GLN A 38 0.86 1.74 -5.22
N PRO A 39 1.37 2.68 -4.39
CA PRO A 39 2.77 3.07 -4.41
C PRO A 39 3.71 1.88 -4.27
N ALA A 40 4.75 1.88 -5.09
CA ALA A 40 5.70 0.78 -5.14
C ALA A 40 6.37 0.53 -3.78
N GLY A 41 6.49 -0.75 -3.41
CA GLY A 41 7.24 -1.18 -2.23
C GLY A 41 6.46 -1.16 -0.92
N ILE A 42 5.19 -0.69 -0.90
CA ILE A 42 4.31 -0.88 0.27
C ILE A 42 3.97 -2.35 0.44
N PHE A 43 3.76 -3.04 -0.69
CA PHE A 43 3.41 -4.45 -0.74
C PHE A 43 4.43 -5.22 -1.58
N SER A 44 4.82 -6.41 -1.14
CA SER A 44 5.59 -7.36 -1.94
C SER A 44 5.02 -8.76 -1.83
N ASP A 45 5.22 -9.53 -2.90
CA ASP A 45 4.82 -10.94 -3.01
C ASP A 45 3.35 -11.25 -2.63
N GLY A 46 2.49 -10.21 -2.58
CA GLY A 46 1.08 -10.25 -2.17
C GLY A 46 0.79 -10.82 -0.79
N ALA A 47 1.78 -10.85 0.10
CA ALA A 47 1.65 -11.33 1.47
C ALA A 47 2.47 -10.50 2.46
N GLU A 48 3.25 -9.52 2.00
CA GLU A 48 4.13 -8.73 2.84
C GLU A 48 3.74 -7.26 2.77
N PHE A 49 3.67 -6.64 3.94
CA PHE A 49 3.46 -5.22 4.12
C PHE A 49 4.72 -4.56 4.71
N HIS A 50 5.16 -3.47 4.10
CA HIS A 50 6.37 -2.74 4.47
C HIS A 50 6.01 -1.42 5.16
N PRO A 51 5.96 -1.40 6.51
CA PRO A 51 5.42 -0.25 7.25
C PRO A 51 6.23 1.03 7.05
N ARG A 52 7.55 0.94 6.85
CA ARG A 52 8.40 2.11 6.63
C ARG A 52 8.11 2.80 5.31
N VAL A 53 7.96 2.02 4.24
CA VAL A 53 7.64 2.54 2.90
C VAL A 53 6.23 3.12 2.92
N PHE A 54 5.28 2.43 3.56
CA PHE A 54 3.94 2.93 3.79
C PHE A 54 3.95 4.31 4.48
N LEU A 55 4.65 4.44 5.61
CA LEU A 55 4.72 5.70 6.35
C LEU A 55 5.37 6.83 5.54
N ALA A 56 6.43 6.53 4.78
CA ALA A 56 7.05 7.50 3.88
C ALA A 56 6.04 8.03 2.83
N GLN A 57 5.22 7.14 2.27
CA GLN A 57 4.18 7.49 1.31
C GLN A 57 3.04 8.29 1.95
N VAL A 58 2.66 7.98 3.19
CA VAL A 58 1.70 8.81 3.96
C VAL A 58 2.23 10.23 4.13
N CYS A 59 3.50 10.39 4.54
CA CYS A 59 4.12 11.69 4.70
C CYS A 59 4.21 12.47 3.38
N GLU A 60 4.54 11.79 2.28
CA GLU A 60 4.61 12.40 0.96
C GLU A 60 3.23 12.90 0.51
N LEU A 61 2.20 12.06 0.58
CA LEU A 61 0.84 12.44 0.18
C LEU A 61 0.29 13.56 1.08
N TYR A 62 0.53 13.50 2.39
CA TYR A 62 0.18 14.57 3.32
C TYR A 62 0.83 15.90 2.94
N THR A 63 2.14 15.88 2.63
CA THR A 63 2.89 17.08 2.23
C THR A 63 2.27 17.70 0.98
N LYS A 64 1.99 16.88 -0.05
CA LYS A 64 1.37 17.36 -1.28
C LYS A 64 -0.01 18.00 -1.03
N ILE A 65 -0.86 17.36 -0.23
CA ILE A 65 -2.23 17.85 0.02
C ILE A 65 -2.22 19.09 0.93
N VAL A 66 -1.56 19.00 2.08
CA VAL A 66 -1.72 19.98 3.18
C VAL A 66 -0.72 21.13 3.06
N VAL A 67 0.51 20.85 2.64
CA VAL A 67 1.58 21.86 2.56
C VAL A 67 1.58 22.51 1.18
N GLU A 68 1.49 21.71 0.11
CA GLU A 68 1.58 22.20 -1.27
C GLU A 68 0.21 22.53 -1.88
N GLY A 69 -0.89 22.13 -1.24
CA GLY A 69 -2.25 22.45 -1.67
C GLY A 69 -2.74 21.65 -2.87
N LEU A 70 -2.18 20.45 -3.12
CA LEU A 70 -2.65 19.53 -4.16
C LEU A 70 -4.10 19.13 -3.89
N LYS A 71 -4.95 19.28 -4.90
CA LYS A 71 -6.37 18.95 -4.81
C LYS A 71 -6.63 17.51 -5.26
N PRO A 72 -7.68 16.85 -4.74
CA PRO A 72 -8.05 15.50 -5.17
C PRO A 72 -8.30 15.36 -6.68
N GLU A 73 -8.82 16.40 -7.34
CA GLU A 73 -9.03 16.41 -8.80
C GLU A 73 -7.73 16.29 -9.61
N ASP A 74 -6.58 16.64 -9.02
CA ASP A 74 -5.26 16.62 -9.65
C ASP A 74 -4.44 15.39 -9.23
N PHE A 75 -5.03 14.44 -8.50
CA PHE A 75 -4.33 13.23 -8.10
C PHE A 75 -3.99 12.36 -9.31
N THR A 76 -2.77 11.84 -9.31
CA THR A 76 -2.43 10.68 -10.13
C THR A 76 -3.25 9.46 -9.67
N LEU A 77 -3.42 8.48 -10.55
CA LEU A 77 -4.13 7.24 -10.21
C LEU A 77 -3.55 6.54 -8.98
N GLU A 78 -2.23 6.59 -8.81
CA GLU A 78 -1.53 6.01 -7.65
C GLU A 78 -1.86 6.76 -6.36
N GLN A 79 -1.87 8.10 -6.39
CA GLN A 79 -2.23 8.92 -5.24
C GLN A 79 -3.69 8.73 -4.84
N ASP A 80 -4.61 8.67 -5.80
CA ASP A 80 -6.02 8.44 -5.54
C ASP A 80 -6.27 7.05 -4.94
N ALA A 81 -5.69 6.01 -5.53
CA ALA A 81 -5.80 4.65 -5.02
C ALA A 81 -5.19 4.51 -3.61
N PHE A 82 -4.07 5.18 -3.33
CA PHE A 82 -3.47 5.20 -2.00
C PHE A 82 -4.29 6.01 -0.99
N TYR A 83 -4.82 7.17 -1.39
CA TYR A 83 -5.71 7.98 -0.56
C TYR A 83 -6.97 7.20 -0.15
N GLN A 84 -7.56 6.46 -1.09
CA GLN A 84 -8.69 5.56 -0.80
C GLN A 84 -8.29 4.40 0.12
N LEU A 85 -7.09 3.82 -0.03
CA LEU A 85 -6.59 2.80 0.90
C LEU A 85 -6.53 3.34 2.33
N LEU A 86 -5.96 4.54 2.51
CA LEU A 86 -5.90 5.21 3.82
C LEU A 86 -7.29 5.42 4.38
N GLY A 87 -8.22 5.99 3.60
CA GLY A 87 -9.60 6.22 4.05
C GLY A 87 -10.34 4.94 4.46
N ASN A 88 -10.08 3.82 3.78
CA ASN A 88 -10.75 2.55 4.05
C ASN A 88 -10.16 1.78 5.24
N GLN A 89 -8.88 1.97 5.55
CA GLN A 89 -8.17 1.19 6.57
C GLN A 89 -7.75 2.00 7.81
N MET A 90 -7.83 3.33 7.77
CA MET A 90 -7.58 4.15 8.95
C MET A 90 -8.74 4.04 9.94
N VAL A 91 -8.40 3.74 11.19
CA VAL A 91 -9.33 3.66 12.31
C VAL A 91 -8.88 4.64 13.37
N VAL A 92 -9.79 5.48 13.85
CA VAL A 92 -9.53 6.38 14.97
C VAL A 92 -10.12 5.76 16.22
N ASP A 93 -9.27 5.49 17.20
CA ASP A 93 -9.70 5.14 18.55
C ASP A 93 -10.40 6.36 19.16
N LYS A 94 -11.69 6.21 19.50
CA LYS A 94 -12.52 7.29 20.01
C LYS A 94 -12.19 7.70 21.44
N GLU A 95 -11.56 6.82 22.21
CA GLU A 95 -11.21 7.06 23.61
C GLU A 95 -9.83 7.70 23.73
N THR A 96 -8.85 7.19 22.98
CA THR A 96 -7.47 7.66 23.04
C THR A 96 -7.14 8.72 21.99
N GLY A 97 -7.95 8.82 20.93
CA GLY A 97 -7.66 9.66 19.76
C GLY A 97 -6.55 9.10 18.86
N VAL A 98 -6.04 7.91 19.15
CA VAL A 98 -4.95 7.29 18.38
C VAL A 98 -5.48 6.87 17.01
N VAL A 99 -4.73 7.24 15.97
CA VAL A 99 -5.02 6.84 14.59
C VAL A 99 -4.21 5.61 14.27
N MET A 100 -4.89 4.53 13.90
CA MET A 100 -4.30 3.24 13.57
C MET A 100 -4.59 2.90 12.11
N PHE A 101 -3.70 2.13 11.48
CA PHE A 101 -3.95 1.53 10.17
C PHE A 101 -4.24 0.06 10.36
N ARG A 102 -5.43 -0.40 9.95
CA ARG A 102 -5.80 -1.80 10.01
C ARG A 102 -5.08 -2.56 8.90
N LEU A 103 -4.23 -3.51 9.30
CA LEU A 103 -3.58 -4.41 8.35
C LEU A 103 -4.57 -5.43 7.80
N PHE A 104 -4.40 -5.81 6.54
CA PHE A 104 -5.11 -6.92 5.92
C PHE A 104 -4.72 -8.25 6.59
N THR A 105 -5.70 -9.11 6.84
CA THR A 105 -5.48 -10.38 7.57
C THR A 105 -4.56 -11.34 6.81
N ASP A 106 -4.58 -11.26 5.48
CA ASP A 106 -3.74 -12.05 4.58
C ASP A 106 -2.26 -11.60 4.55
N PHE A 107 -1.92 -10.47 5.18
CA PHE A 107 -0.60 -9.87 5.10
C PHE A 107 0.18 -10.03 6.41
N SER A 108 1.47 -10.30 6.26
CA SER A 108 2.47 -10.26 7.32
C SER A 108 3.25 -8.94 7.27
N ILE A 109 3.72 -8.49 8.43
CA ILE A 109 4.58 -7.31 8.52
C ILE A 109 6.01 -7.77 8.27
N THR A 110 6.62 -7.26 7.20
CA THR A 110 8.06 -7.42 6.99
C THR A 110 8.74 -6.20 7.56
N VAL A 111 9.33 -6.37 8.73
CA VAL A 111 10.16 -5.34 9.35
C VAL A 111 11.51 -5.37 8.64
N SER A 112 11.81 -4.36 7.81
CA SER A 112 13.21 -4.04 7.49
C SER A 112 13.94 -3.84 8.81
N ASP A 113 15.07 -4.54 9.00
CA ASP A 113 15.78 -4.93 10.24
C ASP A 113 16.05 -3.88 11.36
N ASP A 114 15.49 -2.67 11.30
CA ASP A 114 15.88 -1.55 12.18
C ASP A 114 14.72 -0.91 12.97
N VAL A 115 13.58 -1.56 13.20
CA VAL A 115 12.55 -0.95 14.07
C VAL A 115 13.04 -0.95 15.53
N PRO A 116 13.12 0.22 16.20
CA PRO A 116 13.41 0.27 17.62
C PRO A 116 12.41 -0.61 18.38
N LYS A 117 12.92 -1.46 19.26
CA LYS A 117 12.14 -2.42 20.06
C LYS A 117 11.04 -1.75 20.89
N ASP A 118 11.15 -0.44 21.06
CA ASP A 118 10.29 0.45 21.81
C ASP A 118 8.91 0.66 21.17
N LEU A 119 8.68 0.13 19.96
CA LEU A 119 7.41 0.18 19.23
C LEU A 119 6.76 -1.22 19.04
N MET A 120 7.22 -2.24 19.77
CA MET A 120 6.60 -3.58 19.85
C MET A 120 5.92 -3.82 21.20
#